data_AF-A0AAV3QGG5-F1
#
_entry.id   AF-A0AAV3QGG5-F1
#
_cell.length_a   1.000
_cell.length_b   1.000
_cell.length_c   1.000
_cell.angle_alpha   90.00
_cell.angle_beta   90.00
_cell.angle_gamma   90.00
#
_symmetry.space_group_name_H-M   'P 1'
#
loop_
_entity.id
_entity.type
_entity.pdbx_description
1 polymer ?
#
loop_
_entity_poly.entity_id
_entity_poly.type
_entity_poly.pdbx_seq_one_letter_code
_entity_poly.pdbx_strand_id
1 'polypeptide(L)'
;MHLERIQDKLYAGSLDVNTLIEERNAKDMHRRLSQAEKMLLQAKSRNTWLELGDANNRFFHSSLISRQSRNKLCTIKDGRATKYIHGKIPEQCIHALLAQPTRNEVKQAMSSMKKEKCPDPDGLFVDFYQKNWNCVG
;
A
#
# COMPACT_ATOMS: atom_id res chain seq x y z
N MET A 1 27.93 13.11 -2.26
CA MET A 1 28.64 14.11 -3.09
C MET A 1 28.17 15.56 -2.89
N HIS A 2 26.96 15.99 -3.30
CA HIS A 2 26.58 17.42 -3.14
C HIS A 2 26.22 17.81 -1.68
N LEU A 3 25.47 16.96 -0.98
CA LEU A 3 25.10 17.15 0.44
C LEU A 3 26.31 17.11 1.38
N GLU A 4 27.19 16.12 1.23
CA GLU A 4 28.44 16.02 2.01
C GLU A 4 29.28 17.29 1.89
N ARG A 5 29.45 17.80 0.67
CA ARG A 5 30.24 19.02 0.44
C ARG A 5 29.62 20.27 1.09
N ILE A 6 28.31 20.30 1.29
CA ILE A 6 27.62 21.40 1.99
C ILE A 6 27.71 21.19 3.51
N GLN A 7 27.57 19.95 3.99
CA GLN A 7 27.80 19.59 5.40
C GLN A 7 29.22 19.98 5.83
N ASP A 8 30.24 19.64 5.04
CA ASP A 8 31.65 19.94 5.33
C ASP A 8 31.90 21.46 5.46
N LYS A 9 31.25 22.26 4.60
CA LYS A 9 31.34 23.73 4.64
C LYS A 9 30.66 24.34 5.88
N LEU A 10 29.55 23.74 6.34
CA LEU A 10 28.86 24.16 7.56
C LEU A 10 29.66 23.78 8.82
N TYR A 11 30.26 22.58 8.85
CA TYR A 11 31.15 22.18 9.95
C TYR A 11 32.44 23.02 10.02
N ALA A 12 32.87 23.60 8.90
CA ALA A 12 33.99 24.54 8.84
C ALA A 12 33.65 25.98 9.32
N GLY A 13 32.43 26.24 9.81
CA GLY A 13 32.07 27.50 10.47
C GLY A 13 31.62 28.64 9.56
N SER A 14 31.41 28.39 8.26
CA SER A 14 30.84 29.37 7.33
C SER A 14 29.30 29.34 7.42
N LEU A 15 28.72 30.14 8.32
CA LEU A 15 27.27 30.35 8.41
C LEU A 15 26.81 31.42 7.40
N ASP A 16 26.98 31.14 6.11
CA ASP A 16 26.36 31.95 5.06
C ASP A 16 24.89 31.51 4.84
N VAL A 17 23.97 32.48 4.75
CA VAL A 17 22.53 32.23 4.58
C VAL A 17 22.25 31.46 3.29
N ASN A 18 23.02 31.70 2.23
CA ASN A 18 22.87 30.96 0.97
C ASN A 18 23.26 29.49 1.15
N THR A 19 24.30 29.21 1.94
CA THR A 19 24.73 27.83 2.24
C THR A 19 23.65 27.07 3.01
N LEU A 20 22.91 27.73 3.92
CA LEU A 20 21.77 27.12 4.63
C LEU A 20 20.59 26.82 3.69
N ILE A 21 20.31 27.70 2.74
CA ILE A 21 19.26 27.49 1.72
C ILE A 21 19.64 26.33 0.79
N GLU A 22 20.89 26.28 0.34
CA GLU A 22 21.42 25.17 -0.46
C GLU A 22 21.33 23.84 0.28
N GLU A 23 21.71 23.81 1.57
CA GLU A 23 21.61 22.61 2.40
C GLU A 23 20.15 22.12 2.50
N ARG A 24 19.21 23.03 2.74
CA ARG A 24 17.79 22.70 2.83
C ARG A 24 17.27 22.11 1.51
N ASN A 25 17.58 22.75 0.38
CA ASN A 25 17.18 22.27 -0.93
C ASN A 25 17.79 20.91 -1.25
N ALA A 26 19.06 20.70 -0.92
CA ALA A 26 19.74 19.44 -1.15
C ALA A 26 19.16 18.32 -0.26
N LYS A 27 18.83 18.60 1.01
CA LYS A 27 18.14 17.66 1.92
C LYS A 27 16.75 17.27 1.38
N ASP A 28 15.97 18.26 0.92
CA ASP A 28 14.64 18.00 0.37
C ASP A 28 14.72 17.17 -0.91
N MET A 29 15.69 17.45 -1.79
CA MET A 29 15.90 16.67 -3.01
C MET A 29 16.32 15.23 -2.69
N HIS A 30 17.25 15.03 -1.75
CA HIS A 30 17.67 13.71 -1.31
C HIS A 30 16.50 12.91 -0.72
N ARG A 31 15.66 13.54 0.11
CA ARG A 31 14.46 12.92 0.66
C ARG A 31 13.52 12.43 -0.45
N ARG A 32 13.28 13.26 -1.47
CA ARG A 32 12.44 12.90 -2.63
C ARG A 32 13.02 11.73 -3.42
N LEU A 33 14.31 11.74 -3.71
CA LEU A 33 14.98 10.66 -4.45
C LEU A 33 14.95 9.35 -3.68
N SER A 34 15.26 9.38 -2.38
CA SER A 34 15.21 8.20 -1.52
C SER A 34 13.80 7.61 -1.43
N GLN A 35 12.77 8.46 -1.35
CA GLN A 35 11.38 8.01 -1.38
C GLN A 35 11.02 7.37 -2.73
N ALA A 36 11.42 7.97 -3.85
CA ALA A 36 11.18 7.41 -5.18
C ALA A 36 11.87 6.06 -5.39
N GLU A 37 13.13 5.93 -4.95
CA GLU A 37 13.89 4.68 -4.99
C GLU A 37 13.20 3.58 -4.14
N LYS A 38 12.77 3.92 -2.92
CA LYS A 38 12.01 2.99 -2.07
C LYS A 38 10.73 2.52 -2.74
N MET A 39 9.98 3.42 -3.37
CA MET A 39 8.75 3.07 -4.10
C MET A 39 9.04 2.14 -5.29
N LEU A 40 10.11 2.41 -6.03
CA LEU A 40 10.57 1.56 -7.14
C LEU A 40 11.00 0.17 -6.67
N LEU A 41 11.74 0.08 -5.56
CA LEU A 41 12.16 -1.21 -4.99
C LEU A 41 10.97 -2.03 -4.47
N GLN A 42 9.97 -1.36 -3.87
CA GLN A 42 8.73 -2.03 -3.47
C GLN A 42 7.95 -2.55 -4.67
N ALA A 43 7.88 -1.79 -5.76
CA ALA A 43 7.26 -2.23 -7.01
C ALA A 43 8.02 -3.41 -7.64
N LYS A 44 9.35 -3.32 -7.76
CA LYS A 44 10.20 -4.40 -8.28
C LYS A 44 10.08 -5.69 -7.46
N SER A 45 10.16 -5.60 -6.13
CA SER A 45 9.98 -6.76 -5.25
C SER A 45 8.63 -7.44 -5.50
N ARG A 46 7.57 -6.67 -5.69
CA ARG A 46 6.23 -7.22 -5.92
C ARG A 46 6.04 -7.79 -7.32
N ASN A 47 6.68 -7.23 -8.34
CA ASN A 47 6.74 -7.86 -9.68
C ASN A 47 7.47 -9.20 -9.63
N THR A 48 8.59 -9.28 -8.90
CA THR A 48 9.26 -10.57 -8.65
C THR A 48 8.34 -11.55 -7.92
N TRP A 49 7.50 -11.09 -6.99
CA TRP A 49 6.45 -11.93 -6.38
C TRP A 49 5.33 -12.33 -7.34
N LEU A 50 4.98 -11.50 -8.32
CA LEU A 50 4.00 -11.86 -9.35
C LEU A 50 4.58 -12.93 -10.28
N GLU A 51 5.82 -12.76 -10.75
CA GLU A 51 6.54 -13.72 -11.59
C GLU A 51 6.79 -15.05 -10.85
N LEU A 52 7.31 -14.99 -9.62
CA LEU A 52 7.58 -16.18 -8.82
C LEU A 52 6.32 -16.78 -8.20
N GLY A 53 5.25 -16.00 -8.00
CA GLY A 53 3.98 -16.47 -7.43
C GLY A 53 3.11 -17.22 -8.44
N ASP A 54 3.24 -16.92 -9.73
CA ASP A 54 2.63 -17.69 -10.81
C ASP A 54 3.42 -18.98 -11.11
N ALA A 55 4.72 -18.99 -10.81
CA ALA A 55 5.46 -20.24 -10.67
C ALA A 55 4.90 -20.99 -9.44
N ASN A 56 4.21 -22.10 -9.69
CA ASN A 56 3.49 -22.96 -8.74
C ASN A 56 4.44 -23.57 -7.66
N ASN A 57 5.00 -22.71 -6.82
CA ASN A 57 6.10 -23.03 -5.93
C ASN A 57 5.58 -23.41 -4.53
N ARG A 58 6.36 -24.20 -3.80
CA ARG A 58 5.98 -24.70 -2.46
C ARG A 58 5.66 -23.57 -1.48
N PHE A 59 6.40 -22.46 -1.55
CA PHE A 59 6.19 -21.30 -0.69
C PHE A 59 4.83 -20.62 -0.94
N PHE A 60 4.41 -20.52 -2.20
CA PHE A 60 3.13 -19.97 -2.62
C PHE A 60 1.98 -20.83 -2.10
N HIS A 61 2.07 -22.16 -2.25
CA HIS A 61 1.10 -23.07 -1.67
C HIS A 61 1.04 -22.95 -0.13
N SER A 62 2.18 -22.89 0.57
CA SER A 62 2.19 -22.67 2.02
C SER A 62 1.57 -21.33 2.42
N SER A 63 1.88 -20.25 1.71
CA SER A 63 1.32 -18.92 1.95
C SER A 63 -0.18 -18.86 1.67
N LEU A 64 -0.64 -19.53 0.61
CA LEU A 64 -2.05 -19.69 0.29
C LEU A 64 -2.79 -20.45 1.37
N ILE A 65 -2.26 -21.59 1.84
CA ILE A 65 -2.86 -22.39 2.93
C ILE A 65 -2.96 -21.55 4.21
N SER A 66 -1.88 -20.83 4.59
CA SER A 66 -1.90 -19.94 5.75
C SER A 66 -2.86 -18.75 5.58
N ARG A 67 -3.06 -18.24 4.37
CA ARG A 67 -4.06 -17.20 4.09
C ARG A 67 -5.48 -17.76 4.14
N GLN A 68 -5.72 -18.93 3.56
CA GLN A 68 -7.01 -19.62 3.58
C GLN A 68 -7.44 -19.95 5.01
N SER A 69 -6.51 -20.40 5.86
CA SER A 69 -6.75 -20.61 7.29
C SER A 69 -7.17 -19.32 8.02
N ARG A 70 -6.44 -18.22 7.80
CA ARG A 70 -6.72 -16.92 8.45
C ARG A 70 -7.99 -16.24 7.93
N ASN A 71 -8.25 -16.37 6.64
CA ASN A 71 -9.40 -15.76 5.97
C ASN A 71 -10.64 -16.67 6.02
N LYS A 72 -10.53 -17.84 6.66
CA LYS A 72 -11.69 -18.68 6.93
C LYS A 72 -12.62 -17.90 7.85
N LEU A 73 -13.74 -17.43 7.30
CA LEU A 73 -14.82 -16.79 8.05
C LEU A 73 -15.44 -17.83 8.98
N CYS A 74 -14.90 -17.92 10.20
CA CYS A 74 -15.35 -18.88 11.22
C CYS A 74 -16.52 -18.34 12.07
N THR A 75 -16.77 -17.02 12.06
CA THR A 75 -17.68 -16.39 13.01
C THR A 75 -18.34 -15.16 12.42
N ILE A 76 -19.68 -15.10 12.49
CA ILE A 76 -20.46 -13.88 12.28
C ILE A 76 -21.03 -13.50 13.66
N LYS A 77 -20.78 -12.26 14.09
CA LYS A 77 -21.37 -11.72 15.32
C LYS A 77 -22.66 -10.99 14.95
N ASP A 78 -23.80 -11.58 15.29
CA ASP A 78 -25.04 -10.82 15.36
C ASP A 78 -25.14 -10.23 16.77
N GLY A 79 -25.67 -9.01 16.91
CA GLY A 79 -25.62 -8.17 18.12
C GLY A 79 -26.27 -8.77 19.38
N ARG A 80 -26.76 -10.01 19.32
CA ARG A 80 -27.37 -10.75 20.43
C ARG A 80 -26.66 -12.06 20.79
N ALA A 81 -25.77 -12.60 19.93
CA ALA A 81 -24.93 -13.78 20.24
C ALA A 81 -23.86 -14.03 19.16
N THR A 82 -22.64 -14.38 19.59
CA THR A 82 -21.61 -14.99 18.74
C THR A 82 -22.03 -16.40 18.32
N LYS A 83 -22.49 -16.59 17.08
CA LYS A 83 -22.67 -17.93 16.50
C LYS A 83 -21.41 -18.32 15.70
N TYR A 84 -20.79 -19.43 16.11
CA TYR A 84 -19.75 -20.10 15.34
C TYR A 84 -20.40 -20.86 14.20
N ILE A 85 -20.18 -20.45 12.96
CA ILE A 85 -20.71 -21.17 11.80
C ILE A 85 -19.54 -21.91 11.17
N HIS A 86 -19.27 -23.12 11.67
CA HIS A 86 -18.45 -24.06 10.93
C HIS A 86 -19.24 -24.50 9.69
N GLY A 87 -18.85 -23.99 8.52
CA GLY A 87 -19.00 -24.71 7.25
C GLY A 87 -20.04 -24.21 6.25
N LYS A 88 -20.94 -23.27 6.57
CA LYS A 88 -21.84 -22.68 5.57
C LYS A 88 -22.08 -21.19 5.87
N ILE A 89 -21.80 -20.33 4.90
CA ILE A 89 -22.18 -18.92 4.94
C ILE A 89 -23.72 -18.90 4.98
N PRO A 90 -24.36 -18.19 5.94
CA PRO A 90 -25.82 -18.05 5.94
C PRO A 90 -26.29 -17.53 4.59
N GLU A 91 -27.37 -18.09 4.06
CA GLU A 91 -27.91 -17.74 2.74
C GLU A 91 -28.20 -16.24 2.60
N GLN A 92 -28.60 -15.62 3.72
CA GLN A 92 -28.76 -14.18 3.89
C GLN A 92 -27.49 -13.38 3.57
N CYS A 93 -26.32 -13.89 3.95
CA CYS A 93 -25.03 -13.27 3.70
C CYS A 93 -24.54 -13.54 2.26
N ILE A 94 -24.98 -14.64 1.62
CA ILE A 94 -24.66 -14.93 0.22
C ILE A 94 -25.25 -13.84 -0.68
N HIS A 95 -26.49 -13.43 -0.44
CA HIS A 95 -27.11 -12.35 -1.20
C HIS A 95 -26.36 -11.02 -1.06
N ALA A 96 -25.85 -10.70 0.13
CA ALA A 96 -25.03 -9.51 0.33
C ALA A 96 -23.66 -9.61 -0.38
N LEU A 97 -23.06 -10.80 -0.45
CA LEU A 97 -21.79 -11.03 -1.15
C LEU A 97 -21.93 -11.05 -2.68
N LEU A 98 -23.12 -11.40 -3.20
CA LEU A 98 -23.45 -11.41 -4.62
C LEU A 98 -24.05 -10.07 -5.10
N ALA A 99 -24.42 -9.18 -4.18
CA ALA A 99 -24.96 -7.88 -4.51
C ALA A 99 -23.88 -6.99 -5.17
N GLN A 100 -24.32 -6.10 -6.07
CA GLN A 100 -23.41 -5.10 -6.63
C GLN A 100 -22.96 -4.13 -5.53
N PRO A 101 -21.65 -3.85 -5.41
CA PRO A 101 -21.16 -2.91 -4.41
C PRO A 101 -21.68 -1.50 -4.70
N THR A 102 -22.08 -0.81 -3.64
CA THR A 102 -22.56 0.56 -3.73
C THR A 102 -21.41 1.55 -3.89
N ARG A 103 -21.66 2.71 -4.50
CA ARG A 103 -20.64 3.77 -4.66
C ARG A 103 -19.99 4.17 -3.33
N ASN A 104 -20.76 4.18 -2.25
CA ASN A 104 -20.26 4.52 -0.92
C ASN A 104 -19.33 3.43 -0.36
N GLU A 105 -19.65 2.16 -0.55
CA GLU A 105 -18.77 1.05 -0.16
C GLU A 105 -17.46 1.09 -0.94
N VAL A 106 -17.51 1.32 -2.25
CA VAL A 106 -16.31 1.45 -3.07
C VAL A 106 -15.47 2.64 -2.62
N LYS A 107 -16.09 3.80 -2.34
CA LYS A 107 -15.40 4.99 -1.82
C LYS A 107 -14.74 4.74 -0.46
N GLN A 108 -15.44 4.08 0.46
CA GLN A 108 -14.89 3.72 1.77
C GLN A 108 -13.72 2.74 1.64
N ALA A 109 -13.87 1.70 0.81
CA ALA A 109 -12.83 0.73 0.53
C ALA A 109 -11.59 1.43 -0.05
N MET A 110 -11.77 2.25 -1.09
CA MET A 110 -10.68 3.02 -1.71
C MET A 110 -9.99 3.97 -0.73
N SER A 111 -10.74 4.60 0.17
CA SER A 111 -10.18 5.48 1.21
C SER A 111 -9.41 4.70 2.29
N SER A 112 -9.77 3.44 2.53
CA SER A 112 -9.11 2.57 3.52
C SER A 112 -7.78 1.97 3.03
N MET A 113 -7.51 2.05 1.72
CA MET A 113 -6.29 1.51 1.13
C MET A 113 -5.06 2.37 1.45
N LYS A 114 -3.90 1.72 1.62
CA LYS A 114 -2.63 2.42 1.82
C LYS A 114 -2.19 3.11 0.52
N LYS A 115 -1.81 4.37 0.60
CA LYS A 115 -1.36 5.22 -0.53
C LYS A 115 -0.21 4.63 -1.33
N GLU A 116 0.72 4.01 -0.64
CA GLU A 116 1.96 3.43 -1.18
C GLU A 116 1.75 2.00 -1.72
N LYS A 117 0.49 1.56 -1.87
CA LYS A 117 0.22 0.28 -2.52
C LYS A 117 0.73 0.34 -3.96
N CYS A 118 1.49 -0.70 -4.32
CA CYS A 118 2.00 -0.92 -5.66
C CYS A 118 0.93 -0.57 -6.71
N PRO A 119 1.32 0.15 -7.76
CA PRO A 119 0.39 0.56 -8.79
C PRO A 119 -0.28 -0.65 -9.43
N ASP A 120 -1.50 -0.43 -9.90
CA ASP A 120 -2.20 -1.37 -10.77
C ASP A 120 -1.43 -1.52 -12.11
N PRO A 121 -1.78 -2.48 -13.00
CA PRO A 121 -1.12 -2.62 -14.31
C PRO A 121 -1.03 -1.31 -15.10
N ASP A 122 -1.94 -0.37 -14.83
CA ASP A 122 -2.00 0.98 -15.41
C ASP A 122 -0.91 1.94 -14.88
N GLY A 123 -0.10 1.52 -13.91
CA GLY A 123 1.01 2.31 -13.37
C GLY A 123 0.63 3.36 -12.32
N LEU A 124 -0.66 3.45 -11.95
CA LEU A 124 -1.18 4.46 -11.01
C LEU A 124 -1.24 3.94 -9.57
N PHE A 125 -0.71 4.72 -8.63
CA PHE A 125 -0.80 4.44 -7.20
C PHE A 125 -2.21 4.72 -6.66
N VAL A 126 -2.57 4.03 -5.56
CA VAL A 126 -3.82 4.28 -4.82
C VAL A 126 -4.02 5.75 -4.45
N ASP A 127 -2.94 6.48 -4.14
CA ASP A 127 -2.98 7.91 -3.83
C ASP A 127 -3.57 8.77 -4.96
N PHE A 128 -3.40 8.36 -6.23
CA PHE A 128 -4.01 9.04 -7.38
C PHE A 128 -5.53 8.96 -7.31
N TYR A 129 -6.07 7.74 -7.12
CA TYR A 129 -7.51 7.51 -7.06
C TYR A 129 -8.16 8.15 -5.83
N GLN A 130 -7.46 8.17 -4.69
CA GLN A 130 -7.94 8.85 -3.47
C GLN A 130 -8.06 10.37 -3.68
N LYS A 131 -7.07 10.99 -4.34
CA LYS A 131 -7.08 12.44 -4.60
C LYS A 131 -8.08 12.85 -5.69
N ASN A 132 -8.22 12.01 -6.72
CA ASN A 132 -9.04 12.32 -7.90
C ASN A 132 -10.41 11.64 -7.89
N TRP A 133 -10.87 11.12 -6.74
CA TRP A 133 -12.12 10.35 -6.62
C TRP A 133 -13.34 11.05 -7.23
N ASN A 134 -13.41 12.38 -7.10
CA ASN A 134 -14.51 13.17 -7.65
C ASN A 134 -14.62 13.11 -9.18
N CYS A 135 -13.52 12.76 -9.86
CA CYS A 135 -13.46 12.64 -11.31
C CYS A 135 -13.59 11.19 -11.80
N VAL A 136 -13.02 10.23 -11.05
CA VAL A 136 -12.89 8.83 -11.50
C VAL A 136 -13.84 7.82 -10.83
N GLY A 137 -14.51 8.20 -9.73
CA GLY A 137 -15.34 7.28 -8.92
C GLY A 137 -16.78 7.71 -8.75
#